data_AF-H1LYF4-F1
#
_entry.id   AF-H1LYF4-F1
#
_cell.length_a   1.000
_cell.length_b   1.000
_cell.length_c   1.000
_cell.angle_alpha   90.00
_cell.angle_beta   90.00
_cell.angle_gamma   90.00
#
_symmetry.space_group_name_H-M   'P 1'
#
loop_
_entity.id
_entity.type
_entity.pdbx_description
1 polymer ?
#
loop_
_entity_poly.entity_id
_entity_poly.type
_entity_poly.pdbx_seq_one_letter_code
_entity_poly.pdbx_strand_id
1 'polypeptide(L)' 'MKTGWIKSSGSWYYLNNNGTLAQDQWIDNYYVDSTGKMTKIQ' A
#
# COMPACT_ATOMS: atom_id res chain seq x y z
N MET A 1 -8.03 14.45 0.69
CA MET A 1 -8.01 12.96 0.68
C MET A 1 -6.62 12.51 1.10
N LYS A 2 -6.47 11.41 1.86
CA LYS A 2 -5.14 10.85 2.17
C LYS A 2 -4.70 9.99 0.98
N THR A 3 -3.50 10.23 0.51
CA THR A 3 -2.85 9.47 -0.57
C THR A 3 -1.45 9.08 -0.11
N GLY A 4 -0.84 8.10 -0.77
CA GLY A 4 0.46 7.57 -0.38
C GLY A 4 0.41 6.54 0.75
N TRP A 5 1.56 6.31 1.38
CA TRP A 5 1.73 5.31 2.43
C TRP A 5 0.99 5.69 3.72
N ILE A 6 0.17 4.78 4.22
CA ILE A 6 -0.52 4.89 5.50
C ILE A 6 -0.21 3.67 6.37
N LYS A 7 -0.03 3.90 7.67
CA LYS A 7 0.13 2.81 8.65
C LYS A 7 -1.19 2.62 9.39
N SER A 8 -1.71 1.39 9.35
CA SER A 8 -2.95 1.00 10.04
C SER A 8 -2.76 -0.35 10.72
N SER A 9 -3.13 -0.44 12.01
CA SER A 9 -3.02 -1.67 12.80
C SER A 9 -1.65 -2.36 12.69
N GLY A 10 -0.57 -1.57 12.71
CA GLY A 10 0.81 -2.05 12.63
C GLY A 10 1.30 -2.43 11.23
N SER A 11 0.45 -2.37 10.21
CA SER A 11 0.78 -2.71 8.82
C SER A 11 0.77 -1.47 7.92
N TRP A 12 1.57 -1.48 6.86
CA TRP A 12 1.60 -0.41 5.85
C TRP A 12 0.70 -0.75 4.67
N TYR A 13 0.03 0.28 4.17
CA TYR A 13 -0.89 0.25 3.02
C TYR A 13 -0.64 1.48 2.16
N TYR A 14 -1.03 1.45 0.89
CA TYR A 14 -0.86 2.59 0.00
C TYR A 14 -2.20 3.03 -0.61
N LEU A 15 -2.51 4.33 -0.49
CA LEU A 15 -3.66 4.93 -1.14
C LEU A 15 -3.26 5.63 -2.43
N ASN A 16 -3.89 5.23 -3.53
CA ASN A 16 -3.77 5.87 -4.84
C ASN A 16 -4.26 7.33 -4.78
N ASN A 17 -3.93 8.11 -5.81
CA ASN A 17 -4.33 9.52 -5.90
C ASN A 17 -5.85 9.74 -5.90
N ASN A 18 -6.62 8.74 -6.31
CA ASN A 18 -8.09 8.74 -6.27
C ASN A 18 -8.66 8.29 -4.91
N GLY A 19 -7.81 8.02 -3.91
CA GLY A 19 -8.19 7.54 -2.58
C GLY A 19 -8.46 6.03 -2.48
N THR A 20 -8.26 5.26 -3.56
CA THR A 20 -8.43 3.80 -3.54
C THR A 20 -7.20 3.10 -2.96
N LEU A 21 -7.39 1.92 -2.37
CA LEU A 21 -6.30 1.10 -1.84
C LEU A 21 -5.59 0.37 -2.98
N ALA A 22 -4.26 0.49 -3.05
CA ALA A 22 -3.45 -0.32 -3.95
C ALA A 22 -3.35 -1.76 -3.43
N GLN A 23 -3.51 -2.73 -4.33
CA GLN A 23 -3.50 -4.17 -4.06
C GLN A 23 -2.77 -4.90 -5.20
N ASP A 24 -2.13 -6.01 -4.87
CA ASP A 24 -1.43 -6.91 -5.80
C ASP A 24 -0.47 -6.22 -6.78
N GLN A 25 0.34 -5.28 -6.29
CA GLN A 25 1.24 -4.51 -7.13
C GLN A 25 2.49 -4.02 -6.39
N TRP A 26 3.49 -3.64 -7.18
CA TRP A 26 4.69 -2.97 -6.70
C TRP A 26 4.50 -1.46 -6.66
N ILE A 27 5.01 -0.85 -5.60
CA ILE A 27 5.05 0.60 -5.38
C ILE A 27 6.47 0.94 -4.97
N ASP A 28 7.23 1.49 -5.91
CA ASP A 28 8.67 1.64 -5.80
C ASP A 28 9.33 0.30 -5.42
N ASN A 29 9.94 0.20 -4.24
CA ASN A 29 10.62 -1.01 -3.76
C ASN A 29 9.72 -1.92 -2.92
N TYR A 30 8.43 -1.62 -2.79
CA TYR A 30 7.52 -2.31 -1.88
C TYR A 30 6.40 -3.04 -2.62
N TYR A 31 6.15 -4.30 -2.26
CA TYR A 31 5.00 -5.04 -2.77
C TYR A 31 3.84 -5.00 -1.78
N VAL A 32 2.65 -4.61 -2.25
CA VAL A 32 1.39 -4.75 -1.53
C VAL A 32 0.65 -6.00 -2.01
N ASP A 33 0.17 -6.82 -1.08
CA ASP A 33 -0.57 -8.05 -1.38
C ASP A 33 -2.04 -7.77 -1.77
N SER A 34 -2.84 -8.81 -1.95
CA SER A 34 -4.26 -8.72 -2.32
C SER A 34 -5.13 -8.06 -1.25
N THR A 35 -4.62 -7.90 -0.03
CA THR A 35 -5.27 -7.15 1.05
C THR A 35 -4.81 -5.69 1.10
N GLY A 36 -3.86 -5.31 0.25
CA GLY A 36 -3.20 -4.01 0.20
C GLY A 36 -2.13 -3.83 1.26
N LYS A 37 -1.79 -4.90 2.00
CA LYS A 37 -0.76 -4.87 3.03
C LYS A 37 0.61 -5.00 2.39
N MET A 38 1.53 -4.15 2.80
CA MET A 38 2.93 -4.25 2.42
C MET A 38 3.55 -5.54 2.98
N THR A 39 4.13 -6.37 2.11
CA THR A 39 4.70 -7.68 2.50
C THR A 39 6.17 -7.86 2.15
N LYS A 40 6.67 -7.17 1.12
CA LYS A 40 8.04 -7.38 0.63
C LYS A 40 8.72 -6.05 0.33
N ILE A 41 10.03 -6.05 0.51
CA ILE A 41 10.96 -5.01 0.11
C ILE A 41 11.89 -5.68 -0.90
N GLN A 42 12.13 -5.03 -2.04
CA GLN A 42 13.12 -5.48 -3.03
C GLN A 42 14.56 -5.25 -2.54
#